data_AF-A0A3D4BKI8-F1
#
_entry.id   AF-A0A3D4BKI8-F1
#
_cell.length_a   1.000
_cell.length_b   1.000
_cell.length_c   1.000
_cell.angle_alpha   90.00
_cell.angle_beta   90.00
_cell.angle_gamma   90.00
#
_symmetry.space_group_name_H-M   'P 1'
#
loop_
_entity.id
_entity.type
_entity.pdbx_description
1 polymer ?
#
loop_
_entity_poly.entity_id
_entity_poly.type
_entity_poly.pdbx_seq_one_letter_code
_entity_poly.pdbx_strand_id
1 'polypeptide(L)'
;MQNFNHNEHPHRRYNPLLDEWILVSPHRAKRPWQGQNEKVAEDNRPEHDENCYLCSGNVRSNGVKNEVYSECYVFENDFSALLKEEVFFENNSKPLFQQKPERGINKVI
;
A
#
# COMPACT_ATOMS: atom_id res chain seq x y z
N MET A 1 -18.34 -41.60 -8.63
CA MET A 1 -17.97 -40.20 -8.32
C MET A 1 -16.48 -40.12 -8.10
N GLN A 2 -15.80 -39.07 -8.56
CA GLN A 2 -14.37 -38.88 -8.27
C GLN A 2 -14.18 -38.28 -6.89
N ASN A 3 -13.10 -38.67 -6.21
CA ASN A 3 -12.70 -38.08 -4.93
C ASN A 3 -12.22 -36.65 -5.14
N PHE A 4 -12.49 -35.77 -4.18
CA PHE A 4 -11.96 -34.42 -4.21
C PHE A 4 -10.43 -34.43 -4.15
N ASN A 5 -9.79 -33.70 -5.07
CA ASN A 5 -8.36 -33.42 -5.06
C ASN A 5 -8.15 -31.91 -5.17
N HIS A 6 -7.58 -31.28 -4.14
CA HIS A 6 -7.39 -29.83 -4.10
C HIS A 6 -6.38 -29.31 -5.14
N ASN A 7 -5.52 -30.18 -5.70
CA ASN A 7 -4.58 -29.80 -6.75
C ASN A 7 -5.23 -29.75 -8.15
N GLU A 8 -6.40 -30.35 -8.32
CA GLU A 8 -7.08 -30.45 -9.61
C GLU A 8 -8.43 -29.71 -9.60
N HIS A 9 -9.18 -29.81 -8.50
CA HIS A 9 -10.55 -29.32 -8.42
C HIS A 9 -10.61 -27.89 -7.86
N PRO A 10 -11.42 -27.00 -8.46
CA PRO A 10 -11.71 -25.70 -7.89
C PRO A 10 -12.31 -25.81 -6.49
N HIS A 11 -11.87 -24.94 -5.59
CA HIS A 11 -12.33 -24.92 -4.20
C HIS A 11 -12.16 -23.52 -3.61
N ARG A 12 -12.74 -23.28 -2.43
CA ARG A 12 -12.52 -22.04 -1.68
C ARG A 12 -11.72 -22.34 -0.41
N ARG A 13 -10.85 -21.40 -0.03
CA ARG A 13 -10.15 -21.42 1.26
C ARG A 13 -10.56 -20.20 2.06
N TYR A 14 -10.89 -20.40 3.33
CA TYR A 14 -11.33 -19.33 4.22
C TYR A 14 -10.11 -18.58 4.77
N ASN A 15 -10.17 -17.24 4.76
CA ASN A 15 -9.22 -16.34 5.40
C ASN A 15 -9.86 -15.77 6.69
N PRO A 16 -9.42 -16.25 7.87
CA PRO A 16 -10.01 -15.84 9.14
C PRO A 16 -9.65 -14.41 9.56
N LEU A 17 -8.63 -13.79 8.96
CA LEU A 17 -8.26 -12.40 9.29
C LEU A 17 -9.25 -11.39 8.71
N LEU A 18 -9.90 -11.75 7.60
CA LEU A 18 -10.84 -10.88 6.89
C LEU A 18 -12.29 -11.40 6.92
N ASP A 19 -12.51 -12.58 7.49
CA ASP A 19 -13.80 -13.31 7.43
C ASP A 19 -14.30 -13.53 5.98
N GLU A 20 -13.38 -13.91 5.10
CA GLU A 20 -13.66 -14.02 3.67
C GLU A 20 -13.19 -15.36 3.09
N TRP A 21 -13.64 -15.69 1.88
CA TRP A 21 -13.24 -16.91 1.17
C TRP A 21 -12.58 -16.59 -0.17
N ILE A 22 -11.44 -17.22 -0.43
CA ILE A 22 -10.68 -17.07 -1.66
C ILE A 22 -10.97 -18.25 -2.58
N LEU A 23 -11.34 -17.98 -3.83
CA LEU A 23 -11.50 -19.00 -4.87
C LEU A 23 -10.13 -19.45 -5.41
N VAL A 24 -9.89 -20.75 -5.41
CA VAL A 24 -8.72 -21.39 -5.99
C VAL A 24 -9.17 -22.15 -7.23
N SER A 25 -8.56 -21.84 -8.38
CA SER A 25 -8.78 -22.55 -9.66
C SER A 25 -7.43 -23.07 -10.18
N PRO A 26 -7.02 -24.31 -9.84
CA PRO A 26 -5.64 -24.79 -10.00
C PRO A 26 -5.06 -24.70 -11.42
N HIS A 27 -5.91 -24.70 -12.45
CA HIS A 27 -5.48 -24.69 -13.84
C HIS A 27 -5.67 -23.36 -14.55
N ARG A 28 -6.10 -22.30 -13.86
CA ARG A 28 -6.48 -21.03 -14.49
C ARG A 28 -5.33 -20.40 -15.28
N ALA A 29 -4.10 -20.52 -14.80
CA ALA A 29 -2.90 -19.99 -15.43
C ALA A 29 -2.45 -20.76 -16.69
N LYS A 30 -3.04 -21.93 -17.01
CA LYS A 30 -2.75 -22.67 -18.26
C LYS A 30 -3.34 -21.98 -19.50
N ARG A 31 -4.20 -20.97 -19.32
CA ARG A 31 -4.75 -20.19 -20.45
C ARG A 31 -3.62 -19.40 -21.12
N PRO A 32 -3.53 -19.38 -22.46
CA PRO A 32 -2.56 -18.56 -23.17
C PRO A 32 -2.61 -17.09 -22.71
N TRP A 33 -1.46 -16.54 -22.35
CA TRP A 33 -1.32 -15.14 -21.98
C TRP A 33 -0.97 -14.30 -23.20
N GLN A 34 -1.81 -13.31 -23.51
CA GLN A 34 -1.59 -12.31 -24.56
C GLN A 34 -1.73 -10.88 -24.01
N GLY A 35 -1.69 -10.75 -22.68
CA GLY A 35 -1.82 -9.47 -21.99
C GLY A 35 -0.49 -8.74 -21.84
N GLN A 36 -0.45 -7.85 -20.86
CA GLN A 36 0.73 -7.07 -20.50
C GLN A 36 1.92 -7.95 -20.09
N ASN A 37 3.11 -7.55 -20.52
CA ASN A 37 4.36 -8.04 -19.95
C ASN A 37 4.95 -6.91 -19.10
N GLU A 38 5.24 -7.20 -17.83
CA GLU A 38 5.83 -6.21 -16.93
C GLU A 38 7.29 -5.94 -17.30
N LYS A 39 7.72 -4.68 -17.12
CA LYS A 39 9.13 -4.34 -17.17
C LYS A 39 9.78 -4.75 -15.85
N VAL A 40 10.91 -5.45 -15.95
CA VAL A 40 11.75 -5.70 -14.78
C VAL A 40 12.49 -4.40 -14.46
N ALA A 41 12.45 -3.95 -13.21
CA ALA A 41 13.20 -2.79 -12.78
C ALA A 41 14.71 -3.10 -12.80
N GLU A 42 15.52 -2.20 -13.36
CA GLU A 42 16.97 -2.29 -13.26
C GLU A 42 17.42 -1.87 -11.87
N ASP A 43 18.39 -2.61 -11.32
CA ASP A 43 18.89 -2.43 -9.95
C ASP A 43 20.16 -1.55 -9.89
N ASN A 44 20.57 -0.97 -11.02
CA ASN A 44 21.75 -0.11 -11.10
C ASN A 44 21.41 1.33 -10.67
N ARG A 45 21.21 1.53 -9.37
CA ARG A 45 20.97 2.86 -8.78
C ARG A 45 22.23 3.39 -8.11
N PRO A 46 22.49 4.71 -8.14
CA PRO A 46 23.58 5.30 -7.39
C PRO A 46 23.32 5.17 -5.89
N GLU A 47 24.39 5.17 -5.10
CA GLU A 47 24.30 5.19 -3.63
C GLU A 47 23.66 6.50 -3.11
N HIS A 48 23.90 7.61 -3.82
CA HIS A 48 23.26 8.90 -3.57
C HIS A 48 22.85 9.54 -4.90
N ASP A 49 21.61 10.02 -4.97
CA ASP A 49 21.07 10.80 -6.09
C ASP A 49 20.74 12.20 -5.59
N GLU A 50 21.40 13.22 -6.15
CA GLU A 50 21.22 14.63 -5.79
C GLU A 50 19.78 15.13 -5.98
N ASN A 51 18.98 14.48 -6.82
CA ASN A 51 17.58 14.84 -7.08
C ASN A 51 16.58 14.01 -6.26
N CYS A 52 17.05 13.04 -5.47
CA CYS A 52 16.18 12.21 -4.65
C CYS A 52 15.71 12.95 -3.39
N TYR A 53 14.40 13.13 -3.24
CA TYR A 53 13.79 13.78 -2.07
C TYR A 53 13.96 13.01 -0.76
N LEU A 54 14.32 11.73 -0.82
CA LEU A 54 14.53 10.90 0.36
C LEU A 54 15.99 10.88 0.79
N CYS A 55 16.95 11.17 -0.10
CA CYS A 55 18.37 11.05 0.21
C CYS A 55 18.84 12.05 1.28
N SER A 56 19.85 11.63 2.03
CA SER A 56 20.53 12.39 3.09
C SER A 56 21.06 13.72 2.56
N GLY A 57 20.82 14.80 3.33
CA GLY A 57 21.25 16.15 2.97
C GLY A 57 20.53 16.80 1.78
N ASN A 58 19.64 16.11 1.08
CA ASN A 58 18.88 16.69 -0.04
C ASN A 58 17.68 17.52 0.43
N VAL A 59 17.18 18.39 -0.44
CA VAL A 59 15.97 19.17 -0.21
C VAL A 59 14.76 18.34 -0.63
N ARG A 60 13.77 18.20 0.25
CA ARG A 60 12.51 17.51 -0.03
C ARG A 60 11.59 18.32 -0.92
N SER A 61 10.51 17.69 -1.37
CA SER A 61 9.48 18.30 -2.22
C SER A 61 8.84 19.57 -1.66
N ASN A 62 8.81 19.73 -0.33
CA ASN A 62 8.28 20.92 0.34
C ASN A 62 9.35 22.01 0.61
N GLY A 63 10.59 21.81 0.14
CA GLY A 63 11.70 22.73 0.36
C GLY A 63 12.47 22.53 1.67
N VAL A 64 12.07 21.59 2.53
CA VAL A 64 12.82 21.28 3.77
C VAL A 64 14.02 20.41 3.45
N LYS A 65 15.18 20.76 4.01
CA LYS A 65 16.39 19.94 3.86
C LYS A 65 16.35 18.73 4.81
N ASN A 66 16.60 17.53 4.29
CA ASN A 66 16.83 16.36 5.11
C ASN A 66 18.10 16.54 5.94
N GLU A 67 18.08 15.98 7.15
CA GLU A 67 19.29 15.87 7.96
C GLU A 67 20.36 15.07 7.21
N VAL A 68 21.63 15.28 7.58
CA VAL A 68 22.72 14.43 7.10
C VAL A 68 22.72 13.17 7.97
N TYR A 69 21.85 12.24 7.63
CA TYR A 69 21.69 10.96 8.31
C TYR A 69 22.58 9.88 7.66
N SER A 70 23.00 8.90 8.47
CA SER A 70 23.76 7.71 8.03
C SER A 70 22.99 6.38 8.23
N GLU A 71 21.86 6.43 8.93
CA GLU A 71 21.01 5.29 9.29
C GLU A 71 19.54 5.63 8.98
N CYS A 72 18.57 4.83 9.44
CA CYS A 72 17.16 5.14 9.23
C CYS A 72 16.79 6.57 9.67
N TYR A 73 16.04 7.28 8.83
CA TYR A 73 15.61 8.65 9.07
C TYR A 73 14.09 8.75 8.93
N VAL A 74 13.44 9.31 9.95
CA VAL A 74 11.98 9.41 10.00
C VAL A 74 11.56 10.87 9.97
N PHE A 75 10.63 11.22 9.08
CA PHE A 75 10.06 12.56 9.01
C PHE A 75 8.55 12.53 8.80
N GLU A 76 7.87 13.64 9.12
CA GLU A 76 6.44 13.79 8.83
C GLU A 76 6.22 13.89 7.32
N ASN A 77 5.28 13.10 6.79
CA ASN A 77 5.04 13.07 5.36
C ASN A 77 4.59 14.46 4.88
N ASP A 78 5.29 14.99 3.88
CA ASP A 78 5.03 16.32 3.31
C ASP A 78 3.59 16.47 2.77
N PHE A 79 2.95 15.35 2.41
CA PHE A 79 1.56 15.27 1.96
C PHE A 79 0.79 14.21 2.78
N SER A 80 0.67 14.47 4.08
CA SER A 80 -0.01 13.56 5.01
C SER A 80 -1.46 13.28 4.62
N ALA A 81 -1.87 12.01 4.65
CA ALA A 81 -3.25 11.60 4.36
C ALA A 81 -4.22 11.87 5.52
N LEU A 82 -3.70 12.07 6.73
CA LEU A 82 -4.45 12.42 7.93
C LEU A 82 -3.91 13.72 8.53
N LEU A 83 -4.81 14.49 9.13
CA LEU A 83 -4.48 15.69 9.91
C LEU A 83 -4.51 15.35 11.40
N LYS A 84 -3.76 16.11 12.20
CA LYS A 84 -3.66 15.90 13.65
C LYS A 84 -4.81 16.57 14.39
N GLU A 85 -5.27 17.67 13.83
CA GLU A 85 -6.23 18.58 14.40
C GLU A 85 -7.59 17.90 14.49
N GLU A 86 -8.19 18.01 15.68
CA GLU A 86 -9.55 17.57 15.87
C GLU A 86 -10.51 18.61 15.27
N VAL A 87 -11.57 18.12 14.63
CA VAL A 87 -12.61 18.96 14.04
C VAL A 87 -13.94 18.70 14.72
N PHE A 88 -14.68 19.77 14.99
CA PHE A 88 -16.05 19.62 15.47
C PHE A 88 -16.90 18.94 14.39
N PHE A 89 -17.61 17.88 14.78
CA PHE A 89 -18.49 17.14 13.88
C PHE A 89 -19.82 16.86 14.57
N GLU A 90 -20.89 17.44 14.02
CA GLU A 90 -22.25 17.14 14.45
C GLU A 90 -22.79 15.97 13.65
N ASN A 91 -23.13 14.88 14.35
CA ASN A 91 -23.57 13.66 13.69
C ASN A 91 -25.05 13.73 13.29
N ASN A 92 -25.32 14.24 12.10
CA ASN A 92 -26.65 14.26 11.46
C ASN A 92 -26.78 13.17 10.36
N SER A 93 -26.12 12.02 10.54
CA SER A 93 -26.06 10.99 9.50
C SER A 93 -27.42 10.32 9.23
N LYS A 94 -27.76 10.16 7.95
CA LYS A 94 -28.89 9.31 7.50
C LYS A 94 -28.42 7.86 7.38
N PRO A 95 -29.31 6.85 7.42
CA PRO A 95 -28.91 5.44 7.38
C PRO A 95 -27.98 5.04 6.23
N LEU A 96 -28.16 5.65 5.05
CA LEU A 96 -27.36 5.36 3.84
C LEU A 96 -26.16 6.30 3.65
N PHE A 97 -26.14 7.46 4.29
CA PHE A 97 -25.11 8.49 4.10
C PHE A 97 -24.48 8.81 5.45
N GLN A 98 -23.51 7.98 5.84
CA GLN A 98 -22.81 8.06 7.11
C GLN A 98 -21.37 8.56 6.88
N GLN A 99 -20.92 9.46 7.76
CA GLN A 99 -19.56 10.01 7.74
C GLN A 99 -19.08 10.14 9.18
N LYS A 100 -17.77 10.00 9.37
CA LYS A 100 -17.09 10.24 10.64
C LYS A 100 -15.75 10.91 10.36
N PRO A 101 -15.35 11.95 11.11
CA PRO A 101 -14.00 12.50 11.00
C PRO A 101 -12.99 11.48 11.51
N GLU A 102 -11.78 11.51 10.94
CA GLU A 102 -10.65 10.69 11.36
C GLU A 102 -9.40 11.57 11.46
N ARG A 103 -8.50 11.24 12.39
CA ARG A 103 -7.28 12.00 12.64
C ARG A 103 -6.08 11.08 12.80
N GLY A 104 -4.89 11.59 12.53
CA GLY A 104 -3.69 10.79 12.65
C GLY A 104 -2.42 11.51 12.24
N ILE A 105 -1.37 10.72 12.09
CA ILE A 105 -0.04 11.18 11.71
C ILE A 105 0.48 10.24 10.62
N ASN A 106 1.05 10.81 9.57
CA ASN A 106 1.73 10.07 8.53
C ASN A 106 3.22 10.36 8.62
N LYS A 107 4.03 9.31 8.72
CA LYS A 107 5.49 9.43 8.68
C LYS A 107 6.05 8.60 7.54
N VAL A 108 7.18 9.04 7.01
CA VAL A 108 8.03 8.29 6.09
C VAL A 108 9.27 7.84 6.86
N ILE A 109 9.70 6.61 6.64
CA ILE A 109 10.93 6.00 7.15
C ILE A 109 11.81 5.57 5.98
#